data_AF-A0A3D5KXU6-F1
#
_entry.id   AF-A0A3D5KXU6-F1
#
_cell.length_a   1.000
_cell.length_b   1.000
_cell.length_c   1.000
_cell.angle_alpha   90.00
_cell.angle_beta   90.00
_cell.angle_gamma   90.00
#
_symmetry.space_group_name_H-M   'P 1'
#
loop_
_entity.id
_entity.type
_entity.pdbx_description
1 polymer ?
#
loop_
_entity_poly.entity_id
_entity_poly.type
_entity_poly.pdbx_seq_one_letter_code
_entity_poly.pdbx_strand_id
1 'polypeptide(L)'
;MSEHRILAACGNDCSACPRYVKHPYEKTEEVLLHTAELWMKIGYRDHVVSAEEIACTGCKPENWCRYHVVKCCEEKGIQSCASCPEYPCGRMRECFAVTKSFEPKCRE
;
A
#
# COMPACT_ATOMS: atom_id res chain seq x y z
N MET A 1 25.11 1.23 -0.49
CA MET A 1 24.31 0.22 -1.22
C MET A 1 23.35 0.98 -2.11
N SER A 2 23.24 0.65 -3.39
CA SER A 2 22.28 1.28 -4.29
C SER A 2 20.86 1.11 -3.71
N GLU A 3 20.20 2.22 -3.37
CA GLU A 3 18.83 2.26 -2.82
C GLU A 3 17.82 1.80 -3.88
N HIS A 4 17.59 0.49 -3.97
CA HIS A 4 16.64 -0.07 -4.92
C HIS A 4 15.20 0.13 -4.42
N ARG A 5 14.56 1.22 -4.86
CA ARG A 5 13.13 1.48 -4.62
C ARG A 5 12.25 0.55 -5.45
N ILE A 6 11.20 0.02 -4.82
CA ILE A 6 10.22 -0.84 -5.48
C ILE A 6 8.90 -0.08 -5.52
N LEU A 7 8.67 0.67 -6.61
CA LEU A 7 7.44 1.42 -6.77
C LEU A 7 6.33 0.51 -7.32
N ALA A 8 5.26 0.37 -6.55
CA ALA A 8 4.05 -0.32 -7.01
C ALA A 8 3.29 0.51 -8.06
N ALA A 9 2.30 -0.09 -8.73
CA ALA A 9 1.45 0.61 -9.70
C ALA A 9 0.77 1.87 -9.12
N CYS A 10 0.49 1.89 -7.81
CA CYS A 10 -0.05 3.05 -7.09
C CYS A 10 0.98 4.13 -6.71
N GLY A 11 2.28 3.87 -6.91
CA GLY A 11 3.37 4.77 -6.54
C GLY A 11 3.93 4.55 -5.12
N ASN A 12 3.35 3.66 -4.33
CA ASN A 12 3.90 3.32 -3.01
C ASN A 12 5.25 2.60 -3.15
N ASP A 13 6.20 2.97 -2.31
CA ASP A 13 7.50 2.30 -2.23
C ASP A 13 7.42 1.07 -1.32
N CYS A 14 7.33 -0.10 -1.93
CA CYS A 14 7.30 -1.38 -1.23
C CYS A 14 8.61 -1.67 -0.50
N SER A 15 9.74 -1.11 -0.92
CA SER A 15 11.04 -1.33 -0.27
C SER A 15 11.10 -0.69 1.13
N ALA A 16 10.34 0.38 1.35
CA ALA A 16 10.18 1.06 2.64
C ALA A 16 8.97 0.54 3.46
N CYS A 17 8.24 -0.46 2.97
CA CYS A 17 6.99 -0.88 3.58
C CYS A 17 7.23 -1.88 4.74
N PRO A 18 6.70 -1.65 5.95
CA PRO A 18 6.98 -2.50 7.12
C PRO A 18 6.28 -3.86 7.07
N ARG A 19 5.35 -4.08 6.12
CA ARG A 19 4.69 -5.38 5.90
C ARG A 19 5.22 -6.16 4.70
N TYR A 20 6.16 -5.62 3.92
CA TYR A 20 6.66 -6.28 2.71
C TYR A 20 7.75 -7.32 3.05
N VAL A 21 7.50 -8.57 2.66
CA VAL A 21 8.27 -9.78 3.05
C VAL A 21 8.70 -10.65 1.86
N LYS A 22 8.64 -10.13 0.63
CA LYS A 22 9.17 -10.88 -0.52
C LYS A 22 10.69 -10.83 -0.50
N HIS A 23 11.36 -11.99 -0.57
CA HIS A 23 12.82 -12.10 -0.61
C HIS A 23 13.45 -11.06 -1.58
N PRO A 24 14.50 -10.32 -1.16
CA PRO A 24 15.30 -10.50 0.06
C PRO A 24 14.77 -9.73 1.29
N TYR A 25 13.55 -9.19 1.24
CA TYR A 25 12.98 -8.45 2.35
C TYR A 25 12.35 -9.41 3.36
N GLU A 26 12.75 -9.25 4.62
CA GLU A 26 12.21 -10.03 5.74
C GLU A 26 11.70 -9.08 6.82
N LYS A 27 10.68 -9.53 7.56
CA LYS A 27 10.10 -8.84 8.71
C LYS A 27 9.83 -9.88 9.77
N THR A 28 10.19 -9.57 11.02
CA THR A 28 9.84 -10.41 12.16
C THR A 28 8.34 -10.33 12.41
N GLU A 29 7.80 -11.33 13.10
CA GLU A 29 6.40 -11.32 13.54
C GLU A 29 6.10 -10.07 14.39
N GLU A 30 7.02 -9.67 15.27
CA GLU A 30 6.92 -8.45 16.08
C GLU A 30 6.71 -7.19 15.22
N VAL A 31 7.49 -7.02 14.14
CA VAL A 31 7.34 -5.86 13.23
C VAL A 31 5.99 -5.88 12.52
N LEU A 32 5.50 -7.06 12.13
CA LEU A 32 4.20 -7.20 11.48
C LEU A 32 3.05 -6.89 12.44
N LEU A 33 3.11 -7.39 13.68
CA LEU A 33 2.14 -7.09 14.72
C LEU A 33 2.12 -5.60 15.08
N HIS A 34 3.29 -4.99 15.25
CA HIS A 34 3.39 -3.55 15.48
C HIS A 34 2.80 -2.74 14.31
N THR A 35 3.00 -3.19 13.08
CA THR A 35 2.38 -2.56 11.90
C THR A 35 0.85 -2.67 11.95
N ALA A 36 0.31 -3.82 12.37
CA ALA A 36 -1.13 -4.04 12.47
C ALA A 36 -1.77 -3.14 13.54
N GLU A 37 -1.13 -3.01 14.69
CA GLU A 37 -1.53 -2.10 15.76
C GLU A 37 -1.52 -0.64 15.30
N LEU A 38 -0.42 -0.21 14.67
CA LEU A 38 -0.27 1.13 14.14
C LEU A 38 -1.38 1.46 13.13
N TRP A 39 -1.65 0.56 12.20
CA TRP A 39 -2.65 0.76 11.14
C TRP A 39 -4.07 0.84 11.68
N MET A 40 -4.38 0.09 12.75
CA MET A 40 -5.64 0.24 13.47
C MET A 40 -5.70 1.61 14.17
N LYS A 41 -4.65 1.98 14.91
CA LYS A 41 -4.58 3.25 15.67
C LYS A 41 -4.83 4.48 14.76
N ILE A 42 -4.15 4.53 13.61
CA ILE A 42 -4.26 5.64 12.65
C ILE A 42 -5.54 5.58 11.79
N GLY A 43 -6.34 4.51 11.89
CA GLY A 43 -7.61 4.34 11.19
C GLY A 43 -7.53 3.74 9.79
N TYR A 44 -6.38 3.19 9.39
CA TYR A 44 -6.23 2.47 8.11
C TYR A 44 -6.93 1.11 8.14
N ARG A 45 -7.10 0.52 9.32
CA ARG A 45 -7.91 -0.68 9.59
C ARG A 45 -8.85 -0.42 10.77
N ASP A 46 -9.95 -1.15 10.82
CA ASP A 46 -10.96 -1.09 11.87
C ASP A 46 -10.65 -2.01 13.06
N HIS A 47 -9.76 -2.99 12.89
CA HIS A 47 -9.28 -3.88 13.95
C HIS A 47 -7.82 -4.29 13.71
N VAL A 48 -7.19 -4.84 14.76
CA VAL A 48 -5.84 -5.43 14.67
C VAL A 48 -5.97 -6.82 14.03
N VAL A 49 -5.15 -7.06 13.01
CA VAL A 49 -5.13 -8.33 12.25
C VAL A 49 -3.88 -9.14 12.59
N SER A 50 -3.88 -10.42 12.21
CA SER A 50 -2.72 -11.30 12.46
C SER A 50 -1.49 -10.88 11.64
N ALA A 51 -0.31 -11.34 12.06
CA ALA A 51 0.93 -11.17 11.30
C ALA A 51 0.85 -11.77 9.89
N GLU A 52 0.17 -12.92 9.76
CA GLU A 52 -0.07 -13.58 8.47
C GLU A 52 -0.93 -12.72 7.54
N GLU A 53 -2.01 -12.13 8.05
CA GLU A 53 -2.90 -11.31 7.21
C GLU A 53 -2.25 -10.00 6.76
N ILE A 54 -1.48 -9.36 7.64
CA ILE A 54 -0.84 -8.08 7.27
C ILE A 54 0.36 -8.27 6.36
N ALA A 55 1.05 -9.42 6.43
CA ALA A 55 2.20 -9.73 5.59
C ALA A 55 1.89 -9.56 4.09
N CYS A 56 2.86 -9.04 3.33
CA CYS A 56 2.71 -8.70 1.93
C CYS A 56 3.86 -9.26 1.09
N THR A 57 3.54 -9.99 0.04
CA THR A 57 4.52 -10.47 -0.94
C THR A 57 4.54 -9.66 -2.24
N GLY A 58 3.85 -8.52 -2.26
CA GLY A 58 3.72 -7.64 -3.42
C GLY A 58 2.34 -7.72 -4.06
N CYS A 59 1.92 -6.63 -4.70
CA CYS A 59 0.61 -6.55 -5.32
C CYS A 59 0.58 -7.26 -6.69
N LYS A 60 -0.53 -7.92 -6.97
CA LYS A 60 -0.91 -8.62 -8.19
C LYS A 60 -2.34 -8.19 -8.58
N PRO A 61 -2.76 -8.37 -9.83
CA PRO A 61 -4.10 -7.99 -10.29
C PRO A 61 -5.25 -8.61 -9.49
N GLU A 62 -5.03 -9.80 -8.94
CA GLU A 62 -6.01 -10.55 -8.16
C GLU A 62 -6.11 -10.06 -6.71
N ASN A 63 -5.13 -9.28 -6.22
CA ASN A 63 -5.19 -8.76 -4.86
C ASN A 63 -6.35 -7.77 -4.71
N TRP A 64 -7.04 -7.85 -3.56
CA TRP A 64 -7.99 -6.83 -3.19
C TRP A 64 -7.28 -5.48 -2.96
N CYS A 65 -7.69 -4.48 -3.71
CA CYS A 65 -7.23 -3.11 -3.59
C CYS A 65 -8.45 -2.20 -3.67
N ARG A 66 -8.68 -1.37 -2.65
CA ARG A 66 -9.84 -0.47 -2.57
C ARG A 66 -10.07 0.35 -3.85
N TYR A 67 -8.99 0.80 -4.49
CA TYR A 67 -9.04 1.63 -5.69
C TYR A 67 -8.70 0.86 -6.98
N HIS A 68 -8.51 -0.46 -6.90
CA HIS A 68 -8.21 -1.36 -8.01
C HIS A 68 -7.05 -0.90 -8.91
N VAL A 69 -6.03 -0.23 -8.34
CA VAL A 69 -4.99 0.44 -9.16
C VAL A 69 -4.19 -0.56 -9.98
N VAL A 70 -3.79 -1.67 -9.39
CA VAL A 70 -2.95 -2.69 -10.04
C VAL A 70 -3.67 -3.31 -11.22
N LYS A 71 -4.90 -3.78 -11.01
CA LYS A 71 -5.78 -4.31 -12.07
C LYS A 71 -6.06 -3.28 -13.16
N CYS A 72 -6.35 -2.02 -12.79
CA CYS A 72 -6.59 -0.96 -13.75
C CYS A 72 -5.36 -0.64 -14.61
N CYS A 73 -4.16 -0.67 -14.02
CA CYS A 73 -2.90 -0.46 -14.73
C CYS A 73 -2.61 -1.60 -15.70
N GLU A 74 -2.84 -2.85 -15.29
CA GLU A 74 -2.74 -4.03 -16.15
C GLU A 74 -3.71 -3.94 -17.35
N GLU A 75 -5.00 -3.69 -17.10
CA GLU A 75 -6.03 -3.58 -18.15
C GLU A 75 -5.73 -2.45 -19.16
N LYS A 76 -5.12 -1.35 -18.69
CA LYS A 76 -4.71 -0.22 -19.55
C LYS A 76 -3.32 -0.40 -20.17
N GLY A 77 -2.57 -1.45 -19.82
CA GLY A 77 -1.20 -1.68 -20.28
C GLY A 77 -0.19 -0.63 -19.82
N ILE A 78 -0.43 0.00 -18.67
CA ILE A 78 0.46 1.03 -18.09
C ILE A 78 1.14 0.53 -16.82
N GLN A 79 2.37 0.97 -16.56
CA GLN A 79 3.16 0.52 -15.41
C GLN A 79 2.69 1.10 -14.07
N SER A 80 2.20 2.35 -14.10
CA SER A 80 1.75 3.07 -12.90
C SER A 80 0.57 3.96 -13.22
N CYS A 81 -0.26 4.24 -12.22
CA CYS A 81 -1.37 5.20 -12.35
C CYS A 81 -0.88 6.61 -12.72
N ALA A 82 0.39 6.95 -12.44
CA ALA A 82 1.00 8.21 -12.86
C ALA A 82 1.10 8.35 -14.39
N SER A 83 1.14 7.24 -15.12
CA SER A 83 1.13 7.22 -16.59
C SER A 83 -0.29 7.27 -17.18
N CYS A 84 -1.33 7.33 -16.35
CA CYS A 84 -2.70 7.42 -16.82
C CYS A 84 -3.00 8.85 -17.32
N PRO A 85 -3.49 9.05 -18.54
CA PRO A 85 -3.78 10.38 -19.08
C PRO A 85 -4.92 11.10 -18.33
N GLU A 86 -5.73 10.35 -17.58
CA GLU A 86 -6.83 10.87 -16.77
C GLU A 86 -6.40 11.19 -15.32
N TYR A 87 -5.13 10.99 -14.97
CA TYR A 87 -4.65 11.19 -13.61
C TYR A 87 -4.64 12.70 -13.22
N PRO A 88 -5.17 13.08 -12.04
CA PRO A 88 -5.88 12.23 -11.08
C PRO A 88 -7.33 11.96 -11.52
N CYS A 89 -7.66 10.69 -11.74
CA CYS A 89 -9.02 10.26 -12.09
C CYS A 89 -9.90 10.20 -10.83
N GLY A 90 -11.20 9.93 -10.99
CA GLY A 90 -12.15 9.89 -9.86
C GLY A 90 -11.70 8.99 -8.71
N ARG A 91 -11.20 7.78 -9.01
CA ARG A 91 -10.68 6.83 -8.00
C ARG A 91 -9.51 7.40 -7.20
N MET A 92 -8.60 8.12 -7.85
CA MET A 92 -7.43 8.70 -7.17
C MET A 92 -7.80 9.94 -6.35
N ARG A 93 -8.78 10.74 -6.81
CA ARG A 93 -9.31 11.85 -6.00
C ARG A 93 -9.99 11.35 -4.73
N GLU A 94 -10.76 10.26 -4.82
CA GLU A 94 -11.32 9.59 -3.64
C GLU A 94 -10.20 9.08 -2.71
N CYS A 95 -9.19 8.41 -3.28
CA CYS A 95 -8.01 7.95 -2.52
C CYS A 95 -7.34 9.07 -1.74
N PHE A 96 -7.12 10.22 -2.36
CA PHE A 96 -6.50 11.37 -1.69
C PHE A 96 -7.40 11.94 -0.60
N ALA A 97 -8.70 12.05 -0.84
CA ALA A 97 -9.65 12.54 0.14
C ALA A 97 -9.71 11.64 1.39
N VAL A 98 -9.80 10.33 1.19
CA VAL A 98 -9.80 9.34 2.29
C VAL A 98 -8.46 9.37 3.02
N THR A 99 -7.33 9.31 2.30
CA THR A 99 -6.00 9.28 2.94
C THR A 99 -5.73 10.54 3.76
N LYS A 100 -6.17 11.71 3.26
CA LYS A 100 -6.07 12.98 4.00
C LYS A 100 -6.85 12.97 5.31
N SER A 101 -7.95 12.22 5.40
CA SER A 101 -8.73 12.11 6.65
C SER A 101 -7.96 11.46 7.80
N PHE A 102 -6.92 10.68 7.49
CA PHE A 102 -6.06 10.03 8.50
C PHE A 102 -4.88 10.90 8.94
N GLU A 103 -4.56 11.97 8.21
CA GLU A 103 -3.40 12.83 8.45
C GLU A 103 -3.29 13.35 9.90
N PRO A 104 -4.38 13.77 10.59
CA PRO A 104 -4.26 14.24 11.97
C PRO A 104 -3.70 13.17 12.92
N LYS A 105 -4.17 11.92 12.80
CA LYS A 105 -3.71 10.81 13.64
C LYS A 105 -2.26 10.41 13.36
N CYS A 106 -1.74 10.67 12.17
CA CYS A 106 -0.35 10.41 11.83
C CYS A 106 0.63 11.39 12.50
N ARG A 107 0.14 12.49 13.06
CA ARG A 107 0.94 13.53 13.73
C ARG A 107 0.97 13.40 15.25
N GLU A 108 0.20 12.46 15.81
CA GLU A 108 0.15 12.11 17.24
C GLU A 108 1.23 11.08 17.61
#